data_AF-A0A5C6FEJ4-F1
#
_entry.id   AF-A0A5C6FEJ4-F1
#
_cell.length_a   1.000
_cell.length_b   1.000
_cell.length_c   1.000
_cell.angle_alpha   90.00
_cell.angle_beta   90.00
_cell.angle_gamma   90.00
#
_symmetry.space_group_name_H-M   'P 1'
#
loop_
_entity.id
_entity.type
_entity.pdbx_description
1 polymer ?
#
loop_
_entity_poly.entity_id
_entity_poly.type
_entity_poly.pdbx_seq_one_letter_code
_entity_poly.pdbx_strand_id
1 'polypeptide(L)' 'MSVKQLLDTVEVPPNYLAVEVNGDVVPREDYAATLVGPGDDVEVVTLVGGG' A
#
# COMPACT_ATOMS: atom_id res chain seq x y z
N MET A 1 -8.31 7.06 -6.42
CA MET A 1 -8.66 6.75 -5.01
C MET A 1 -7.39 6.89 -4.17
N SER A 2 -7.46 7.12 -2.86
CA SER A 2 -6.21 7.11 -2.07
C SER A 2 -5.72 5.69 -1.82
N VAL A 3 -4.43 5.54 -1.49
CA VAL A 3 -3.86 4.26 -1.03
C VAL A 3 -4.65 3.72 0.15
N LYS A 4 -5.01 4.57 1.12
CA LYS A 4 -5.86 4.16 2.25
C LYS A 4 -7.19 3.57 1.76
N GLN A 5 -7.88 4.26 0.85
CA GLN A 5 -9.15 3.78 0.32
C GLN A 5 -8.98 2.48 -0.47
N LEU A 6 -7.88 2.29 -1.20
CA LEU A 6 -7.56 1.04 -1.89
C LEU A 6 -7.39 -0.11 -0.90
N LEU A 7 -6.64 0.10 0.18
CA LEU A 7 -6.45 -0.91 1.23
C LEU A 7 -7.75 -1.29 1.92
N ASP A 8 -8.72 -0.37 2.03
CA ASP A 8 -10.05 -0.67 2.55
C ASP A 8 -10.87 -1.61 1.62
N THR A 9 -10.43 -1.83 0.37
CA THR A 9 -11.09 -2.73 -0.61
C THR A 9 -10.49 -4.12 -0.71
N VAL A 10 -9.35 -4.37 -0.06
CA VAL A 10 -8.63 -5.65 -0.10
C VAL A 10 -8.43 -6.19 1.31
N GLU A 11 -8.51 -7.50 1.49
CA GLU A 11 -8.30 -8.11 2.80
C GLU A 11 -6.79 -8.30 3.03
N VAL A 12 -6.16 -7.33 3.69
CA VAL A 12 -4.74 -7.38 4.06
C VAL A 12 -4.54 -7.15 5.56
N PRO A 13 -3.55 -7.82 6.19
CA PRO A 13 -3.22 -7.56 7.58
C PRO A 13 -2.79 -6.09 7.76
N PRO A 14 -3.31 -5.37 8.75
CA PRO A 14 -2.95 -3.96 8.96
C PRO A 14 -1.52 -3.79 9.48
N ASN A 15 -0.95 -4.84 10.06
CA ASN A 15 0.38 -4.86 10.67
C ASN A 15 1.41 -5.40 9.68
N TYR A 16 2.63 -4.85 9.75
CA TYR A 16 3.76 -5.25 8.90
C TYR A 16 3.52 -5.07 7.40
N LEU A 17 2.64 -4.13 7.05
CA LEU A 17 2.27 -3.81 5.68
C LEU A 17 3.13 -2.66 5.14
N ALA A 18 3.72 -2.86 3.96
CA ALA A 18 4.26 -1.79 3.13
C ALA A 18 3.50 -1.73 1.80
N VAL A 19 3.39 -0.52 1.24
CA VAL A 19 2.77 -0.26 -0.06
C VAL A 19 3.77 0.45 -0.94
N GLU A 20 3.88 -0.01 -2.18
CA GLU A 20 4.65 0.65 -3.24
C GLU A 20 3.69 1.10 -4.34
N VAL A 21 3.96 2.28 -4.92
CA VAL A 21 3.26 2.78 -6.11
C VAL A 21 4.31 3.04 -7.17
N ASN A 22 4.23 2.32 -8.29
CA ASN A 22 5.19 2.39 -9.39
C ASN A 22 6.65 2.16 -8.96
N GLY A 23 6.86 1.29 -7.96
CA GLY A 23 8.18 0.94 -7.41
C GLY A 23 8.70 1.88 -6.32
N ASP A 24 7.93 2.92 -5.95
CA ASP A 24 8.27 3.82 -4.85
C ASP A 24 7.47 3.47 -3.59
N VAL A 25 8.17 3.22 -2.48
CA VAL A 25 7.55 2.96 -1.18
C VAL A 25 6.81 4.20 -0.70
N VAL A 26 5.53 4.04 -0.38
CA VAL A 26 4.70 5.11 0.19
C VAL A 26 4.81 5.04 1.73
N PRO A 27 5.22 6.12 2.41
CA PRO A 27 5.18 6.19 3.87
C PRO A 27 3.74 6.02 4.38
N ARG A 28 3.57 5.35 5.52
CA ARG A 28 2.23 5.01 6.03
C ARG A 28 1.40 6.26 6.37
N GLU A 29 2.06 7.31 6.85
CA GLU A 29 1.46 8.62 7.09
C GLU A 29 0.87 9.26 5.82
N ASP A 30 1.40 8.91 4.65
CA ASP A 30 1.00 9.46 3.36
C ASP A 30 -0.09 8.64 2.66
N TYR A 31 -0.53 7.50 3.22
CA TYR A 31 -1.55 6.64 2.59
C TYR A 31 -2.88 7.36 2.33
N ALA A 32 -3.25 8.30 3.19
CA ALA A 32 -4.48 9.07 3.01
C ALA A 32 -4.36 10.11 1.90
N ALA A 33 -3.16 10.61 1.63
CA ALA A 33 -2.89 11.70 0.68
C ALA A 33 -2.43 11.18 -0.70
N THR A 34 -1.78 10.02 -0.74
CA THR A 34 -1.27 9.42 -1.98
C THR A 34 -2.43 8.87 -2.80
N LEU A 35 -2.63 9.43 -4.00
CA LEU A 35 -3.67 9.03 -4.93
C LEU A 35 -3.11 8.04 -5.94
N VAL A 36 -3.88 6.98 -6.23
CA VAL A 36 -3.61 6.02 -7.30
C VAL A 36 -4.72 6.11 -8.35
N GLY A 37 -4.35 5.89 -9.61
CA GLY A 37 -5.21 5.97 -10.78
C GLY A 37 -5.03 4.79 -11.74
N PRO A 38 -5.82 4.77 -12.83
CA PRO A 38 -5.69 3.73 -13.85
C PRO A 38 -4.30 3.73 -14.47
N GLY A 39 -3.64 2.56 -14.47
CA GLY A 39 -2.30 2.38 -15.02
C GLY A 39 -1.16 2.49 -14.00
N ASP A 40 -1.45 2.85 -12.75
CA ASP A 40 -0.46 2.73 -11.67
C ASP A 40 -0.35 1.27 -11.21
N ASP A 41 0.88 0.80 -11.03
CA ASP A 41 1.17 -0.48 -10.41
C ASP A 41 1.27 -0.29 -8.89
N VAL A 42 0.39 -0.97 -8.14
CA VAL A 42 0.36 -0.89 -6.68
C VAL A 42 0.71 -2.25 -6.10
N GLU A 43 1.82 -2.32 -5.38
CA GLU A 43 2.26 -3.52 -4.68
C GLU A 43 1.97 -3.40 -3.19
N VAL A 44 1.41 -4.47 -2.62
CA VAL A 44 1.08 -4.53 -1.18
C VAL A 44 1.82 -5.74 -0.61
N VAL A 45 2.83 -5.47 0.21
CA VAL A 45 3.72 -6.50 0.74
C VAL A 45 3.62 -6.58 2.27
N THR A 46 3.71 -7.79 2.80
CA THR A 46 3.79 -8.04 4.24
C THR A 46 5.14 -8.65 4.59
N LEU A 47 5.71 -8.23 5.71
CA LEU A 47 6.91 -8.88 6.23
C LEU A 47 6.55 -10.27 6.74
N VAL A 48 6.93 -11.30 5.99
CA VAL A 48 6.99 -12.67 6.51
C VAL A 48 8.28 -12.77 7.31
N GLY A 49 8.17 -12.77 8.64
CA GLY A 49 9.32 -12.77 9.55
C GLY A 49 10.33 -13.85 9.17
N GLY A 50 11.51 -13.42 8.71
CA GLY A 50 12.60 -14.31 8.32
C GLY A 50 13.61 -14.43 9.46
N GLY A 51 13.43 -15.47 10.27
CA GLY A 51 14.54 -16.19 10.89
C GLY A 51 14.73 -17.48 10.12
#